data_AF-A0AAE3VRL8-F1
#
_entry.id   AF-A0AAE3VRL8-F1
#
_cell.length_a   1.000
_cell.length_b   1.000
_cell.length_c   1.000
_cell.angle_alpha   90.00
_cell.angle_beta   90.00
_cell.angle_gamma   90.00
#
_symmetry.space_group_name_H-M   'P 1'
#
loop_
_entity.id
_entity.type
_entity.pdbx_description
1 polymer ?
#
loop_
_entity_poly.entity_id
_entity_poly.type
_entity_poly.pdbx_seq_one_letter_code
_entity_poly.pdbx_strand_id
1 'polypeptide(L)'
;MTIARGGKPVRGIQPERISSVEEKVMYWRKANHIHAWFVKNVQDGQDDCREYYVACEQVRDLLRVCTKVIDASKLIEGSIYGGTAYTKDHPDGVERRLPGKVIEDPSVAKRLLPTQDGFFFGSTEYDQHYLEDVVATRDWAARMVDDCERGVPGDIYYQSSW
;
A
#
# COMPACT_ATOMS: atom_id res chain seq x y z
N MET A 1 20.18 -25.33 13.28
CA MET A 1 19.16 -24.56 12.52
C MET A 1 19.48 -24.71 11.04
N THR A 2 18.50 -25.05 10.20
CA THR A 2 18.69 -25.22 8.75
C THR A 2 17.95 -24.11 8.04
N ILE A 3 18.63 -23.38 7.13
CA ILE A 3 18.00 -22.34 6.32
C ILE A 3 17.21 -23.00 5.18
N ALA A 4 15.94 -22.65 5.04
CA ALA A 4 15.07 -23.14 3.99
C ALA A 4 14.34 -21.98 3.28
N ARG A 5 14.21 -22.07 1.96
CA ARG A 5 13.41 -21.13 1.14
C ARG A 5 12.23 -21.87 0.54
N GLY A 6 11.01 -21.47 0.90
CA GLY A 6 9.79 -22.18 0.48
C GLY A 6 9.78 -23.65 0.91
N GLY A 7 10.25 -23.94 2.12
CA GLY A 7 10.35 -25.30 2.67
C GLY A 7 11.51 -26.15 2.13
N LYS A 8 12.29 -25.66 1.15
CA LYS A 8 13.43 -26.39 0.58
C LYS A 8 14.75 -25.96 1.24
N PRO A 9 15.55 -26.89 1.79
CA PRO A 9 16.83 -26.57 2.40
C PRO A 9 17.78 -25.90 1.40
N VAL A 10 18.43 -24.81 1.81
CA VAL A 10 19.46 -24.13 1.02
C VAL A 10 20.82 -24.66 1.44
N ARG A 11 21.56 -25.27 0.50
CA ARG A 11 22.91 -25.80 0.76
C ARG A 11 23.96 -24.71 0.65
N GLY A 12 25.06 -24.86 1.40
CA GLY A 12 26.23 -23.97 1.32
C GLY A 12 26.13 -22.68 2.14
N ILE A 13 24.97 -22.37 2.72
CA ILE A 13 24.83 -21.28 3.70
C ILE A 13 25.22 -21.80 5.08
N GLN A 14 26.21 -21.15 5.68
CA GLN A 14 26.63 -21.37 7.06
C GLN A 14 25.84 -20.40 7.96
N PRO A 15 24.96 -20.88 8.85
CA PRO A 15 24.12 -20.02 9.70
C PRO A 15 24.90 -18.97 10.49
N GLU A 16 26.10 -19.33 10.96
CA GLU A 16 27.04 -18.48 11.68
C GLU A 16 27.61 -17.31 10.85
N ARG A 17 27.46 -17.32 9.52
CA ARG A 17 27.89 -16.23 8.62
C ARG A 17 26.76 -15.27 8.27
N ILE A 18 25.54 -15.50 8.76
CA ILE A 18 24.38 -14.64 8.46
C ILE A 18 24.52 -13.35 9.25
N SER A 19 24.52 -12.22 8.53
CA SER A 19 24.59 -10.87 9.12
C SER A 19 23.26 -10.13 9.16
N SER A 20 22.32 -10.48 8.28
CA SER A 20 20.98 -9.87 8.22
C SER A 20 19.97 -10.84 7.59
N VAL A 21 18.69 -10.63 7.92
CA VAL A 21 17.54 -11.31 7.32
C VAL A 21 16.52 -10.23 6.97
N GLU A 22 16.04 -10.24 5.73
CA GLU A 22 15.03 -9.30 5.25
C GLU A 22 13.78 -10.08 4.85
N GLU A 23 12.63 -9.63 5.33
CA GLU A 23 11.32 -10.20 5.01
C GLU A 23 10.45 -9.14 4.33
N LYS A 24 9.93 -9.49 3.15
CA LYS A 24 8.92 -8.67 2.51
C LYS A 24 7.56 -8.94 3.15
N VAL A 25 7.15 -8.04 4.04
CA VAL A 25 5.88 -8.16 4.76
C VAL A 25 4.69 -7.56 4.03
N MET A 26 4.91 -6.67 3.05
CA MET A 26 3.89 -6.06 2.22
C MET A 26 4.43 -5.58 0.86
N TYR A 27 3.57 -5.50 -0.15
CA TYR A 27 3.86 -4.90 -1.45
C TYR A 27 2.61 -4.20 -1.98
N TRP A 28 2.77 -2.93 -2.38
CA TRP A 28 1.71 -2.16 -3.03
C TRP A 28 2.06 -1.90 -4.48
N ARG A 29 1.09 -2.11 -5.38
CA ARG A 29 1.22 -1.77 -6.80
C ARG A 29 0.29 -0.61 -7.12
N LYS A 30 0.85 0.58 -7.31
CA LYS A 30 0.09 1.81 -7.67
C LYS A 30 -0.95 2.25 -6.62
N ALA A 31 -0.76 1.88 -5.35
CA ALA A 31 -1.59 2.37 -4.24
C ALA A 31 -1.14 3.78 -3.81
N ASN A 32 -1.41 4.78 -4.66
CA ASN A 32 -0.87 6.13 -4.49
C ASN A 32 -1.27 6.80 -3.17
N HIS A 33 -2.46 6.52 -2.66
CA HIS A 33 -2.97 7.07 -1.41
C HIS A 33 -2.24 6.50 -0.17
N ILE A 34 -1.77 5.24 -0.24
CA ILE A 34 -0.94 4.64 0.80
C ILE A 34 0.48 5.21 0.73
N HIS A 35 1.03 5.32 -0.47
CA HIS A 35 2.33 5.94 -0.69
C HIS A 35 2.36 7.39 -0.18
N ALA A 36 1.36 8.20 -0.52
CA ALA A 36 1.19 9.57 -0.02
C ALA A 36 1.23 9.65 1.51
N TRP A 37 0.63 8.66 2.17
CA TRP A 37 0.63 8.57 3.63
C TRP A 37 2.04 8.30 4.16
N PHE A 38 2.80 7.38 3.58
CA PHE A 38 4.19 7.13 3.98
C PHE A 38 5.09 8.35 3.74
N VAL A 39 5.00 8.98 2.58
CA VAL A 39 5.75 10.21 2.27
C VAL A 39 5.50 11.27 3.34
N LYS A 40 4.24 11.52 3.68
CA LYS A 40 3.86 12.53 4.65
C LYS A 40 4.25 12.20 6.09
N ASN A 41 4.02 10.97 6.53
CA ASN A 41 4.07 10.62 7.95
C ASN A 41 5.35 9.88 8.36
N VAL A 42 6.15 9.41 7.40
CA VAL A 42 7.39 8.65 7.62
C VAL A 42 8.60 9.33 6.96
N GLN A 43 8.44 9.92 5.77
CA GLN A 43 9.55 10.48 5.00
C GLN A 43 9.66 12.02 5.09
N ASP A 44 8.97 12.64 6.05
CA ASP A 44 8.95 14.10 6.26
C ASP A 44 8.58 14.91 5.00
N GLY A 45 7.73 14.33 4.14
CA GLY A 45 7.31 14.94 2.88
C GLY A 45 8.32 14.82 1.73
N GLN A 46 9.45 14.13 1.92
CA GLN A 46 10.47 13.94 0.90
C GLN A 46 10.32 12.59 0.21
N ASP A 47 9.94 12.63 -1.07
CA ASP A 47 9.76 11.43 -1.87
C ASP A 47 11.01 11.17 -2.73
N ASP A 48 12.01 10.49 -2.15
CA ASP A 48 13.35 10.31 -2.74
C ASP A 48 13.75 8.84 -3.03
N CYS A 49 12.77 7.92 -2.98
CA CYS A 49 12.94 6.47 -3.16
C CYS A 49 13.89 5.77 -2.16
N ARG A 50 14.32 6.44 -1.08
CA ARG A 50 15.16 5.80 -0.07
C ARG A 50 14.35 4.93 0.88
N GLU A 51 15.07 4.12 1.64
CA GLU A 51 14.51 3.32 2.72
C GLU A 51 14.36 4.17 3.98
N TYR A 52 13.19 4.08 4.62
CA TYR A 52 12.87 4.81 5.85
C TYR A 52 12.36 3.86 6.92
N TYR A 53 12.86 4.03 8.14
CA TYR A 53 12.38 3.32 9.31
C TYR A 53 10.93 3.73 9.62
N VAL A 54 10.08 2.74 9.90
CA VAL A 54 8.69 2.93 10.29
C VAL A 54 8.52 2.48 11.74
N ALA A 55 8.30 3.43 12.64
CA ALA A 55 8.05 3.14 14.04
C ALA A 55 6.71 2.41 14.22
N CYS A 56 6.62 1.53 15.24
CA CYS A 56 5.37 0.84 15.57
C CYS A 56 4.18 1.80 15.81
N GLU A 57 4.44 3.01 16.35
CA GLU A 57 3.40 4.04 16.50
C GLU A 57 2.87 4.56 15.15
N GLN A 58 3.75 4.74 14.15
CA GLN A 58 3.31 5.12 12.80
C GLN A 58 2.46 4.02 12.18
N VAL A 59 2.80 2.74 12.38
CA VAL A 59 1.96 1.62 11.94
C VAL A 59 0.58 1.64 12.64
N ARG A 60 0.53 1.94 13.94
CA ARG A 60 -0.73 2.12 14.68
C ARG A 60 -1.57 3.27 14.12
N ASP A 61 -0.94 4.38 13.75
CA ASP A 61 -1.64 5.52 13.16
C ASP A 61 -2.18 5.20 11.75
N LEU A 62 -1.42 4.47 10.93
CA LEU A 62 -1.90 3.97 9.64
C LEU A 62 -3.10 3.03 9.82
N LEU A 63 -3.02 2.09 10.77
CA LEU A 63 -4.14 1.20 11.14
C LEU A 63 -5.41 2.00 11.49
N ARG A 64 -5.28 3.04 12.31
CA ARG A 64 -6.40 3.91 12.70
C ARG A 64 -6.97 4.67 11.51
N VAL A 65 -6.12 5.21 10.63
CA VAL A 65 -6.55 5.94 9.43
C VAL A 65 -7.30 5.01 8.48
N CYS A 66 -6.74 3.85 8.15
CA CYS A 66 -7.40 2.89 7.25
C CYS A 66 -8.73 2.41 7.84
N THR A 67 -8.80 2.10 9.14
CA THR A 67 -10.04 1.69 9.80
C THR A 67 -11.12 2.76 9.68
N LYS A 68 -10.80 4.03 9.97
CA LYS A 68 -11.75 5.14 9.83
C LYS A 68 -12.25 5.33 8.39
N VAL A 69 -11.37 5.15 7.40
CA VAL A 69 -11.77 5.23 5.99
C VAL A 69 -12.71 4.09 5.63
N ILE A 70 -12.41 2.86 6.04
CA ILE A 70 -13.25 1.68 5.80
C ILE A 70 -14.63 1.86 6.44
N ASP A 71 -14.68 2.24 7.72
CA ASP A 71 -15.94 2.40 8.47
C ASP A 71 -16.84 3.48 7.87
N ALA A 72 -16.25 4.52 7.28
CA ALA A 72 -16.99 5.60 6.62
C ALA A 72 -17.34 5.30 5.15
N SER A 73 -16.84 4.20 4.58
CA SER A 73 -17.00 3.90 3.16
C SER A 73 -18.19 2.98 2.92
N LYS A 74 -19.11 3.42 2.06
CA LYS A 74 -20.18 2.58 1.52
C LYS A 74 -20.01 2.49 0.00
N LEU A 75 -19.83 1.27 -0.48
CA LEU A 75 -19.73 0.98 -1.91
C LEU A 75 -21.13 0.89 -2.54
N ILE A 76 -21.32 1.57 -3.68
CA ILE A 76 -22.52 1.51 -4.52
C ILE A 76 -22.13 1.15 -5.95
N GLU A 77 -23.06 0.55 -6.69
CA GLU A 77 -22.86 0.30 -8.12
C GLU A 77 -22.62 1.61 -8.87
N GLY A 78 -21.66 1.57 -9.80
CA GLY A 78 -21.24 2.73 -10.55
C GLY A 78 -20.37 2.34 -11.74
N SER A 79 -19.57 3.28 -12.20
CA SER A 79 -18.60 3.05 -13.26
C SER A 79 -17.22 3.39 -12.73
N ILE A 80 -16.25 2.52 -12.97
CA ILE A 80 -14.85 2.66 -12.55
C ILE A 80 -13.93 2.78 -13.76
N TYR A 81 -12.75 3.36 -13.56
CA TYR A 81 -11.73 3.47 -14.59
C TYR A 81 -11.24 2.09 -15.04
N GLY A 82 -11.42 1.80 -16.33
CA GLY A 82 -11.09 0.54 -16.98
C GLY A 82 -9.83 0.60 -17.84
N GLY A 83 -9.05 1.68 -17.76
CA GLY A 83 -7.87 1.93 -18.58
C GLY A 83 -8.11 2.92 -19.72
N THR A 84 -7.03 3.46 -20.27
CA THR A 84 -7.05 4.36 -21.44
C THR A 84 -6.60 3.59 -22.68
N ALA A 85 -7.42 3.61 -23.73
CA ALA A 85 -7.08 3.04 -25.03
C ALA A 85 -6.48 4.11 -25.94
N TYR A 86 -5.31 3.84 -26.50
CA TYR A 86 -4.63 4.72 -27.45
C TYR A 86 -4.78 4.16 -28.86
N THR A 87 -5.31 4.96 -29.79
CA THR A 87 -5.46 4.58 -31.19
C THR A 87 -4.85 5.65 -32.10
N LYS A 88 -4.68 5.36 -33.39
CA LYS A 88 -4.21 6.36 -34.36
C LYS A 88 -5.15 7.57 -34.45
N ASP A 89 -6.45 7.33 -34.28
CA ASP A 89 -7.49 8.37 -34.34
C ASP A 89 -7.67 9.11 -33.00
N HIS A 90 -7.19 8.53 -31.90
CA HIS A 90 -7.22 9.10 -30.55
C HIS A 90 -5.84 8.98 -29.88
N PRO A 91 -4.84 9.78 -30.31
CA PRO A 91 -3.49 9.75 -29.75
C PRO A 91 -3.45 10.24 -28.29
N ASP A 92 -4.40 11.08 -27.88
CA ASP A 92 -4.56 11.56 -26.50
C ASP A 92 -5.23 10.52 -25.58
N GLY A 93 -5.66 9.39 -26.16
CA GLY A 93 -6.29 8.28 -25.44
C GLY A 93 -7.79 8.50 -25.18
N VAL A 94 -8.52 7.39 -25.11
CA VAL A 94 -9.93 7.37 -24.69
C VAL A 94 -10.06 6.53 -23.45
N GLU A 95 -10.56 7.13 -22.36
CA GLU A 95 -10.82 6.41 -21.13
C GLU A 95 -11.97 5.41 -21.31
N ARG A 96 -11.73 4.17 -20.90
CA ARG A 96 -12.76 3.16 -20.81
C ARG A 96 -13.37 3.20 -19.43
N ARG A 97 -14.71 3.26 -19.35
CA ARG A 97 -15.46 3.03 -18.11
C ARG A 97 -15.97 1.60 -18.08
N LEU A 98 -15.88 0.97 -16.92
CA LEU A 98 -16.42 -0.37 -16.68
C LEU A 98 -17.43 -0.33 -15.54
N PRO A 99 -18.48 -1.17 -15.57
CA PRO A 99 -19.29 -1.41 -14.40
C PRO A 99 -18.41 -1.87 -13.22
N GLY A 100 -18.66 -1.30 -12.05
CA GLY A 100 -17.93 -1.61 -10.81
C GLY A 100 -18.55 -0.88 -9.65
N LYS A 101 -17.84 -0.77 -8.53
CA LYS A 101 -18.34 -0.08 -7.34
C LYS A 101 -17.52 1.15 -6.99
N VAL A 102 -18.20 2.20 -6.58
CA VAL A 102 -17.61 3.47 -6.13
C VAL A 102 -18.01 3.76 -4.69
N ILE A 103 -17.18 4.50 -3.96
CA ILE A 103 -17.54 5.01 -2.63
C ILE A 103 -18.60 6.11 -2.80
N GLU A 104 -19.77 5.91 -2.20
CA GLU A 104 -20.92 6.82 -2.30
C GLU A 104 -20.58 8.25 -1.83
N ASP A 105 -19.91 8.39 -0.68
CA ASP A 105 -19.37 9.66 -0.20
C ASP A 105 -17.88 9.50 0.17
N PRO A 106 -16.94 9.91 -0.71
CA PRO A 106 -15.52 9.78 -0.44
C PRO A 106 -14.96 10.91 0.43
N SER A 107 -15.78 11.75 1.07
CA SER A 107 -15.30 12.92 1.82
C SER A 107 -14.33 12.57 2.96
N VAL A 108 -14.55 11.44 3.64
CA VAL A 108 -13.64 10.96 4.69
C VAL A 108 -12.33 10.43 4.08
N ALA A 109 -12.43 9.65 3.01
CA ALA A 109 -11.29 9.11 2.28
C ALA A 109 -10.39 10.23 1.73
N LYS A 110 -10.97 11.23 1.05
CA LYS A 110 -10.28 12.43 0.54
C LYS A 110 -9.55 13.21 1.64
N ARG A 111 -10.12 13.26 2.84
CA ARG A 111 -9.53 14.01 3.96
C ARG A 111 -8.39 13.25 4.64
N LEU A 112 -8.57 11.95 4.86
CA LEU A 112 -7.65 11.16 5.69
C LEU A 112 -6.57 10.44 4.88
N LEU A 113 -6.89 10.02 3.66
CA LEU A 113 -6.03 9.18 2.84
C LEU A 113 -6.24 9.54 1.35
N PRO A 114 -5.93 10.79 0.96
CA PRO A 114 -6.19 11.29 -0.38
C PRO A 114 -5.36 10.54 -1.42
N THR A 115 -5.94 10.33 -2.59
CA THR A 115 -5.24 9.90 -3.79
C THR A 115 -4.31 11.00 -4.32
N GLN A 116 -3.20 10.59 -4.96
CA GLN A 116 -2.27 11.47 -5.67
C GLN A 116 -2.30 11.16 -7.17
N ASP A 117 -2.24 12.20 -7.99
CA ASP A 117 -2.11 12.10 -9.43
C ASP A 117 -0.65 12.02 -9.87
N GLY A 118 -0.44 11.46 -11.05
CA GLY A 118 0.87 11.41 -11.69
C GLY A 118 1.06 10.14 -12.50
N PHE A 119 2.02 10.20 -13.43
CA PHE A 119 2.23 9.17 -14.45
C PHE A 119 2.41 7.75 -13.86
N PHE A 120 3.03 7.64 -12.69
CA PHE A 120 3.31 6.37 -12.03
C PHE A 120 2.24 5.93 -11.02
N PHE A 121 1.33 6.83 -10.63
CA PHE A 121 0.49 6.68 -9.45
C PHE A 121 -0.84 5.98 -9.69
N GLY A 122 -1.19 5.64 -10.94
CA GLY A 122 -2.40 4.89 -11.23
C GLY A 122 -3.67 5.74 -11.15
N SER A 123 -4.78 5.14 -10.72
CA SER A 123 -6.10 5.80 -10.66
C SER A 123 -6.20 6.74 -9.47
N THR A 124 -6.88 7.87 -9.64
CA THR A 124 -7.24 8.81 -8.56
C THR A 124 -8.69 8.65 -8.11
N GLU A 125 -9.36 7.59 -8.54
CA GLU A 125 -10.76 7.32 -8.20
C GLU A 125 -10.89 6.70 -6.81
N TYR A 126 -11.95 7.10 -6.10
CA TYR A 126 -12.34 6.53 -4.82
C TYR A 126 -13.34 5.40 -5.07
N ASP A 127 -12.82 4.31 -5.59
CA ASP A 127 -13.59 3.15 -6.02
C ASP A 127 -13.30 1.90 -5.16
N GLN A 128 -13.80 0.75 -5.59
CA GLN A 128 -13.53 -0.52 -4.93
C GLN A 128 -12.03 -0.86 -4.88
N HIS A 129 -11.22 -0.47 -5.87
CA HIS A 129 -9.79 -0.76 -5.90
C HIS A 129 -9.03 0.10 -4.91
N TYR A 130 -9.41 1.38 -4.79
CA TYR A 130 -8.96 2.22 -3.69
C TYR A 130 -9.27 1.55 -2.34
N LEU A 131 -10.51 1.10 -2.14
CA LEU A 131 -10.90 0.52 -0.85
C LEU A 131 -10.23 -0.84 -0.58
N GLU A 132 -9.99 -1.65 -1.60
CA GLU A 132 -9.22 -2.91 -1.53
C GLU A 132 -7.80 -2.67 -1.00
N ASP A 133 -7.10 -1.66 -1.53
CA ASP A 133 -5.76 -1.27 -1.05
C ASP A 133 -5.79 -0.83 0.43
N VAL A 134 -6.82 -0.06 0.82
CA VAL A 134 -6.99 0.39 2.22
C VAL A 134 -7.27 -0.79 3.15
N VAL A 135 -8.10 -1.75 2.76
CA VAL A 135 -8.40 -2.95 3.54
C VAL A 135 -7.15 -3.82 3.69
N ALA A 136 -6.44 -4.08 2.60
CA ALA A 136 -5.20 -4.86 2.64
C ALA A 136 -4.14 -4.20 3.55
N THR A 137 -4.05 -2.87 3.49
CA THR A 137 -3.13 -2.09 4.35
C THR A 137 -3.56 -2.13 5.81
N ARG A 138 -4.86 -2.05 6.11
CA ARG A 138 -5.41 -2.19 7.47
C ARG A 138 -5.05 -3.55 8.07
N ASP A 139 -5.26 -4.62 7.31
CA ASP A 139 -5.01 -6.00 7.76
C ASP A 139 -3.51 -6.24 7.99
N TRP A 140 -2.65 -5.72 7.09
CA TRP A 140 -1.21 -5.74 7.29
C TRP A 140 -0.79 -4.95 8.54
N ALA A 141 -1.27 -3.71 8.70
CA ALA A 141 -0.93 -2.86 9.83
C ALA A 141 -1.36 -3.49 11.16
N ALA A 142 -2.54 -4.12 11.22
CA ALA A 142 -3.00 -4.84 12.40
C ALA A 142 -2.03 -5.97 12.81
N ARG A 143 -1.55 -6.76 11.84
CA ARG A 143 -0.56 -7.82 12.09
C ARG A 143 0.77 -7.25 12.59
N MET A 144 1.27 -6.19 11.97
CA MET A 144 2.54 -5.59 12.38
C MET A 144 2.45 -4.95 13.76
N VAL A 145 1.31 -4.38 14.13
CA VAL A 145 1.07 -3.89 15.50
C VAL A 145 1.08 -5.05 16.51
N ASP A 146 0.42 -6.18 16.20
CA ASP A 146 0.47 -7.38 17.06
C ASP A 146 1.91 -7.90 17.23
N ASP A 147 2.69 -7.96 16.15
CA ASP A 147 4.09 -8.37 16.19
C ASP A 147 4.94 -7.41 17.06
N CYS A 148 4.75 -6.09 16.92
CA CYS A 148 5.37 -5.09 17.80
C CYS A 148 5.01 -5.31 19.28
N GLU A 149 3.74 -5.60 19.59
CA GLU A 149 3.25 -5.79 20.96
C GLU A 149 3.75 -7.09 21.58
N ARG A 150 3.92 -8.13 20.77
CA ARG A 150 4.48 -9.42 21.17
C ARG A 150 6.00 -9.41 21.23
N GLY A 151 6.65 -8.30 20.86
CA GLY A 151 8.11 -8.16 20.85
C GLY A 151 8.78 -9.08 19.83
N VAL A 152 8.13 -9.31 18.69
CA VAL A 152 8.74 -10.04 17.57
C VAL A 152 9.97 -9.26 17.09
N PRO A 153 11.17 -9.89 17.02
CA PRO A 153 12.38 -9.19 16.58
C PRO A 153 12.28 -8.74 15.13
N GLY A 154 12.67 -7.49 14.86
CA GLY A 154 12.74 -6.92 13.52
C GLY A 154 12.31 -5.46 13.53
N ASP A 155 12.87 -4.69 12.59
CA ASP A 155 12.46 -3.32 12.32
C ASP A 155 11.69 -3.27 11.00
N ILE A 156 10.70 -2.38 10.92
CA ILE A 156 9.90 -2.20 9.71
C ILE A 156 10.49 -1.05 8.91
N TYR A 157 10.69 -1.27 7.62
CA TYR A 157 11.16 -0.26 6.69
C TYR A 157 10.19 -0.09 5.52
N TYR A 158 10.05 1.16 5.07
CA TYR A 158 9.31 1.52 3.87
C TYR A 158 10.26 1.97 2.77
N GLN A 159 10.04 1.48 1.56
CA GLN A 159 10.70 1.94 0.36
C GLN A 159 9.71 1.99 -0.81
N SER A 160 9.83 3.02 -1.63
CA SER A 160 9.07 3.24 -2.86
C SER A 160 9.98 3.16 -4.10
N SER A 161 9.37 2.88 -5.24
CA SER A 161 10.02 2.95 -6.56
C SER A 161 8.99 3.35 -7.60
N TRP A 162 9.23 4.41 -8.35
CA TRP A 162 8.38 4.85 -9.46
C TRP A 162 9.19 4.97 -10.75
#